data_AF-A0A937AA77-F1
#
_entry.id   AF-A0A937AA77-F1
#
_cell.length_a   1.000
_cell.length_b   1.000
_cell.length_c   1.000
_cell.angle_alpha   90.00
_cell.angle_beta   90.00
_cell.angle_gamma   90.00
#
_symmetry.space_group_name_H-M   'P 1'
#
loop_
_entity.id
_entity.type
_entity.pdbx_description
1 polymer ?
#
loop_
_entity_poly.entity_id
_entity_poly.type
_entity_poly.pdbx_seq_one_letter_code
_entity_poly.pdbx_strand_id
1 'polypeptide(L)'
;METSSDIHVESAKIQREIKNYLGVNSGELVFEYSTIDGKQKLDLITINPRHSQSFLFHSELGFDKVEVLKKMLDYVKNYRDQESSYTIQWMAKDEKELHTSYFRASNILDSLDKLYYGRDRNTITVFSVVLNPVS
;
A
#
# COMPACT_ATOMS: atom_id res chain seq x y z
N MET A 1 17.86 1.07 28.16
CA MET A 1 18.50 0.89 26.83
C MET A 1 18.06 -0.41 26.16
N GLU A 2 17.75 -1.47 26.92
CA GLU A 2 17.28 -2.77 26.40
C GLU A 2 15.90 -2.74 25.70
N THR A 3 14.96 -1.92 26.18
CA THR A 3 13.61 -1.84 25.61
C THR A 3 13.55 -1.31 24.17
N SER A 4 14.47 -0.41 23.80
CA SER A 4 14.51 0.15 22.44
C SER A 4 15.07 -0.85 21.43
N SER A 5 16.05 -1.67 21.82
CA SER A 5 16.61 -2.70 20.94
C SER A 5 15.58 -3.79 20.65
N ASP A 6 14.80 -4.20 21.65
CA ASP A 6 13.78 -5.25 21.48
C ASP A 6 12.67 -4.81 20.52
N ILE A 7 12.25 -3.54 20.60
CA ILE A 7 11.25 -2.95 19.69
C ILE A 7 11.75 -2.94 18.25
N HIS A 8 13.03 -2.61 18.03
CA HIS A 8 13.62 -2.62 16.69
C HIS A 8 13.71 -4.03 16.11
N VAL A 9 14.09 -5.02 16.94
CA VAL A 9 14.16 -6.43 16.53
C VAL A 9 12.78 -6.96 16.15
N GLU A 10 11.76 -6.70 16.98
CA GLU A 10 10.39 -7.13 16.70
C GLU A 10 9.82 -6.47 15.46
N SER A 11 10.04 -5.16 15.28
CA SER A 11 9.60 -4.44 14.08
C SER A 11 10.23 -5.01 12.80
N ALA A 12 11.53 -5.30 12.83
CA ALA A 12 12.23 -5.90 11.70
C ALA A 12 11.71 -7.32 11.38
N LYS A 13 11.38 -8.10 12.41
CA LYS A 13 10.77 -9.43 12.25
C LYS A 13 9.41 -9.33 11.56
N ILE A 14 8.53 -8.45 12.01
CA ILE A 14 7.19 -8.27 11.42
C ILE A 14 7.29 -7.77 9.98
N GLN A 15 8.13 -6.78 9.70
CA GLN A 15 8.33 -6.28 8.33
C GLN A 15 8.81 -7.37 7.38
N ARG A 16 9.69 -8.27 7.84
CA ARG A 16 10.13 -9.43 7.05
C ARG A 16 8.97 -10.41 6.80
N GLU A 17 8.12 -10.68 7.78
CA GLU A 17 6.93 -11.51 7.58
C GLU A 17 5.99 -10.90 6.53
N ILE A 18 5.70 -9.59 6.62
CA ILE A 18 4.87 -8.88 5.64
C ILE A 18 5.45 -9.05 4.22
N LYS A 19 6.75 -8.82 4.04
CA LYS A 19 7.42 -9.00 2.75
C LYS A 19 7.26 -10.43 2.21
N ASN A 20 7.48 -11.43 3.06
CA ASN A 20 7.36 -12.84 2.68
C ASN A 20 5.93 -13.20 2.24
N TYR A 21 4.90 -12.71 2.93
CA TYR A 21 3.50 -12.98 2.56
C TYR A 21 3.06 -12.29 1.27
N LEU A 22 3.65 -11.12 0.96
CA LEU A 22 3.35 -10.41 -0.27
C LEU A 22 4.14 -10.93 -1.49
N GLY A 23 5.20 -11.71 -1.27
CA GLY A 23 6.02 -12.26 -2.35
C GLY A 23 6.74 -11.21 -3.21
N VAL A 24 6.81 -9.96 -2.74
CA VAL A 24 7.51 -8.85 -3.41
C VAL A 24 8.98 -8.84 -3.04
N ASN A 25 9.82 -8.39 -3.98
CA ASN A 25 11.23 -8.23 -3.70
C ASN A 25 11.45 -7.14 -2.64
N SER A 26 12.53 -7.29 -1.85
CA SER A 26 12.84 -6.44 -0.69
C SER A 26 12.84 -4.93 -0.97
N GLY A 27 13.09 -4.51 -2.21
CA GLY A 27 13.18 -3.12 -2.67
C GLY A 27 11.91 -2.58 -3.34
N GLU A 28 10.87 -3.38 -3.47
CA GLU A 28 9.59 -3.00 -4.11
C GLU A 28 8.51 -2.64 -3.07
N LEU A 29 8.88 -2.62 -1.78
CA LEU A 29 7.96 -2.37 -0.67
C LEU A 29 8.57 -1.39 0.33
N VAL A 30 7.87 -0.27 0.55
CA VAL A 30 8.26 0.81 1.46
C VAL A 30 7.27 0.90 2.62
N PHE A 31 7.80 1.00 3.84
CA PHE A 31 7.05 1.22 5.06
C PHE A 31 7.23 2.69 5.46
N GLU A 32 6.21 3.51 5.22
CA GLU A 32 6.23 4.93 5.55
C GLU A 32 5.44 5.17 6.84
N TYR A 33 6.12 5.72 7.85
CA TYR A 33 5.50 6.03 9.14
C TYR A 33 5.25 7.52 9.25
N SER A 34 4.04 7.89 9.67
CA SER A 34 3.69 9.27 9.99
C SER A 34 2.89 9.33 11.30
N THR A 35 2.66 10.54 11.82
CA THR A 35 1.82 10.74 13.01
C THR A 35 0.63 11.61 12.61
N ILE A 36 -0.58 11.13 12.90
CA ILE A 36 -1.84 11.84 12.62
C ILE A 36 -2.69 11.79 13.88
N ASP A 37 -3.13 12.95 14.37
CA ASP A 37 -3.97 13.09 15.57
C ASP A 37 -3.45 12.32 16.79
N GLY A 38 -2.12 12.34 16.99
CA GLY A 38 -1.45 11.65 18.11
C GLY A 38 -1.36 10.13 17.95
N LYS A 39 -1.81 9.57 16.83
CA LYS A 39 -1.68 8.14 16.46
C LYS A 39 -0.55 7.94 15.48
N GLN A 40 0.09 6.78 15.52
CA GLN A 40 1.00 6.33 14.47
C GLN A 40 0.18 5.85 13.28
N LYS A 41 0.60 6.26 12.08
CA LYS A 41 0.11 5.76 10.81
C LYS A 41 1.24 5.00 10.11
N LEU A 42 0.90 3.85 9.54
CA LEU A 42 1.77 3.11 8.63
C LEU A 42 1.11 3.08 7.25
N ASP A 43 1.76 3.70 6.28
CA ASP A 43 1.45 3.54 4.86
C ASP A 43 2.39 2.49 4.27
N LEU A 44 1.81 1.41 3.76
CA LEU A 44 2.55 0.41 3.01
C LEU A 44 2.46 0.75 1.53
N ILE A 45 3.60 0.93 0.88
CA ILE A 45 3.68 1.45 -0.50
C ILE A 45 4.39 0.40 -1.35
N THR A 46 3.82 0.07 -2.50
CA THR A 46 4.47 -0.77 -3.51
C THR A 46 5.09 0.07 -4.61
N ILE A 47 6.28 -0.33 -5.07
CA ILE A 47 6.99 0.35 -6.15
C ILE A 47 7.05 -0.60 -7.34
N ASN A 48 6.55 -0.15 -8.49
CA ASN A 48 6.76 -0.84 -9.75
C ASN A 48 8.14 -0.44 -10.32
N PRO A 49 9.14 -1.36 -10.33
CA PRO A 49 10.51 -1.02 -10.73
C PRO A 49 10.65 -0.69 -12.21
N ARG A 50 9.69 -1.09 -13.06
CA ARG A 50 9.76 -0.83 -14.52
C ARG A 50 9.42 0.61 -14.87
N HIS A 51 8.44 1.18 -14.19
CA HIS A 51 7.90 2.51 -14.50
C HIS A 51 8.23 3.54 -13.42
N SER A 52 8.97 3.15 -12.37
CA SER A 52 9.27 3.99 -11.19
C SER A 52 8.02 4.61 -10.55
N GLN A 53 6.88 3.92 -10.67
CA GLN A 53 5.60 4.36 -10.11
C GLN A 53 5.40 3.71 -8.75
N SER A 54 5.00 4.51 -7.76
CA SER A 54 4.65 4.04 -6.43
C SER A 54 3.15 4.10 -6.21
N PHE A 55 2.59 3.15 -5.48
CA PHE A 55 1.16 3.12 -5.16
C PHE A 55 0.96 2.75 -3.70
N LEU A 56 -0.10 3.28 -3.11
CA LEU A 56 -0.50 2.83 -1.78
C LEU A 56 -1.03 1.40 -1.89
N PHE A 57 -0.46 0.52 -1.08
CA PHE A 57 -0.96 -0.82 -0.89
C PHE A 57 -2.10 -0.80 0.14
N HIS A 58 -1.81 -0.28 1.34
CA HIS A 58 -2.77 -0.15 2.44
C HIS A 58 -2.24 0.81 3.52
N SER A 59 -3.14 1.36 4.32
CA SER A 59 -2.82 2.25 5.44
C SER A 59 -3.39 1.71 6.74
N GLU A 60 -2.60 1.75 7.80
CA GLU A 60 -3.02 1.35 9.15
C GLU A 60 -2.79 2.45 10.18
N LEU A 61 -3.68 2.53 11.17
CA LEU A 61 -3.61 3.50 12.26
C LEU A 61 -3.61 2.80 13.62
N GLY A 62 -2.79 3.29 14.54
CA GLY A 62 -2.60 2.69 15.87
C GLY A 62 -1.93 3.64 16.85
N PHE A 63 -1.77 3.21 18.09
CA PHE A 63 -1.15 4.02 19.14
C PHE A 63 0.37 4.07 18.99
N ASP A 64 1.00 2.98 18.56
CA ASP A 64 2.45 2.90 18.37
C ASP A 64 2.85 2.18 17.07
N LYS A 65 4.16 2.19 16.76
CA LYS A 65 4.73 1.60 15.54
C LYS A 65 4.58 0.08 15.47
N VAL A 66 4.65 -0.61 16.60
CA VAL A 66 4.57 -2.08 16.65
C VAL A 66 3.12 -2.51 16.44
N GLU A 67 2.16 -1.78 17.01
CA GLU A 67 0.74 -2.03 16.82
C GLU A 67 0.34 -1.88 15.35
N VAL A 68 0.71 -0.78 14.68
CA VAL A 68 0.37 -0.59 13.27
C VAL A 68 1.01 -1.64 12.36
N LEU A 69 2.23 -2.10 12.70
CA LEU A 69 2.87 -3.20 12.00
C LEU A 69 2.12 -4.53 12.17
N LYS A 70 1.64 -4.82 13.39
CA LYS A 70 0.85 -6.02 13.66
C LYS A 70 -0.49 -5.99 12.92
N LYS A 71 -1.16 -4.83 12.88
CA LYS A 71 -2.39 -4.64 12.09
C LYS A 71 -2.13 -4.84 10.60
N MET A 72 -1.05 -4.26 10.06
CA MET A 72 -0.68 -4.44 8.66
C MET A 72 -0.37 -5.91 8.33
N LEU A 73 0.31 -6.62 9.23
CA LEU A 73 0.56 -8.06 9.07
C LEU A 73 -0.74 -8.86 9.05
N ASP A 74 -1.67 -8.53 9.95
CA ASP A 74 -2.99 -9.17 10.03
C ASP A 74 -3.81 -8.91 8.76
N TYR A 75 -3.84 -7.66 8.27
CA TYR A 75 -4.43 -7.27 6.99
C TYR A 75 -3.91 -8.13 5.84
N VAL A 76 -2.58 -8.22 5.70
CA VAL A 76 -1.92 -8.97 4.63
C VAL A 76 -2.24 -10.47 4.70
N LYS A 77 -2.35 -11.05 5.89
CA LYS A 77 -2.63 -12.48 6.07
C LYS A 77 -4.09 -12.85 5.86
N ASN A 78 -5.01 -12.02 6.36
CA ASN A 78 -6.39 -12.44 6.59
C ASN A 78 -7.43 -11.68 5.76
N TYR A 79 -7.15 -10.44 5.36
CA TYR A 79 -8.17 -9.55 4.80
C TYR A 79 -7.92 -9.13 3.35
N ARG A 80 -6.66 -9.06 2.91
CA ARG A 80 -6.28 -8.70 1.53
C ARG A 80 -7.08 -9.46 0.47
N ASP A 81 -7.24 -10.76 0.66
CA ASP A 81 -7.88 -11.63 -0.34
C ASP A 81 -9.43 -11.54 -0.31
N GLN A 82 -10.00 -10.89 0.71
CA GLN A 82 -11.42 -10.58 0.80
C GLN A 82 -11.78 -9.30 0.04
N GLU A 83 -10.80 -8.44 -0.26
CA GLU A 83 -11.02 -7.22 -1.03
C GLU A 83 -11.29 -7.50 -2.51
N SER A 84 -12.15 -6.66 -3.08
CA SER A 84 -12.44 -6.67 -4.50
C SER A 84 -11.18 -6.26 -5.29
N SER A 85 -11.01 -6.87 -6.46
CA SER A 85 -9.93 -6.54 -7.38
C SER A 85 -10.42 -5.54 -8.43
N TYR A 86 -9.69 -4.46 -8.63
CA TYR A 86 -9.98 -3.41 -9.60
C TYR A 86 -8.87 -3.29 -10.62
N THR A 87 -9.22 -3.14 -11.89
CA THR A 87 -8.32 -2.78 -12.97
C THR A 87 -8.55 -1.32 -13.32
N ILE A 88 -7.50 -0.50 -13.26
CA ILE A 88 -7.56 0.93 -13.59
C ILE A 88 -6.66 1.22 -14.78
N GLN A 89 -7.21 1.87 -15.80
CA GLN A 89 -6.44 2.40 -16.92
C GLN A 89 -6.30 3.91 -16.78
N TRP A 90 -5.06 4.39 -16.81
CA TRP A 90 -4.74 5.78 -16.52
C TRP A 90 -3.50 6.26 -17.29
N MET A 91 -3.31 7.57 -17.35
CA MET A 91 -2.15 8.21 -17.97
C MET A 91 -1.74 9.42 -17.14
N ALA A 92 -0.43 9.59 -16.92
CA ALA A 92 0.08 10.84 -16.36
C ALA A 92 -0.03 11.96 -17.40
N LYS A 93 -0.38 13.18 -16.97
CA LYS A 93 -0.72 14.30 -17.87
C LYS A 93 0.40 14.68 -18.86
N ASP A 94 1.64 14.44 -18.47
CA ASP A 94 2.84 14.75 -19.28
C ASP A 94 3.39 13.51 -20.01
N GLU A 95 2.72 12.36 -19.90
CA GLU A 95 3.07 11.11 -20.57
C GLU A 95 2.11 10.81 -21.72
N LYS A 96 2.56 9.99 -22.67
CA LYS A 96 1.73 9.47 -23.77
C LYS A 96 1.39 7.99 -23.61
N GLU A 97 1.89 7.36 -22.54
CA GLU A 97 1.73 5.93 -22.30
C GLU A 97 0.45 5.68 -21.48
N LEU A 98 -0.37 4.74 -21.95
CA LEU A 98 -1.52 4.25 -21.19
C LEU A 98 -1.05 3.17 -20.22
N HIS A 99 -1.16 3.44 -18.92
CA HIS A 99 -0.85 2.50 -17.87
C HIS A 99 -2.07 1.67 -17.50
N THR A 100 -1.87 0.39 -17.21
CA THR A 100 -2.88 -0.49 -16.60
C THR A 100 -2.35 -0.95 -15.24
N SER A 101 -3.10 -0.69 -14.19
CA SER A 101 -2.72 -1.01 -12.81
C SER A 101 -3.84 -1.77 -12.11
N TYR A 102 -3.44 -2.68 -11.21
CA TYR A 102 -4.36 -3.55 -10.48
C TYR A 102 -4.32 -3.22 -9.00
N PHE A 103 -5.49 -3.05 -8.40
CA PHE A 103 -5.63 -2.68 -6.99
C PHE A 103 -6.59 -3.65 -6.31
N ARG A 104 -6.23 -4.12 -5.12
CA ARG A 104 -7.19 -4.66 -4.16
C ARG A 104 -7.74 -3.47 -3.38
N ALA A 105 -9.06 -3.35 -3.26
CA ALA A 105 -9.70 -2.28 -2.51
C ALA A 105 -11.10 -2.69 -2.05
N SER A 106 -11.62 -1.98 -1.06
CA SER A 106 -12.98 -2.15 -0.57
C SER A 106 -14.04 -1.67 -1.55
N ASN A 107 -13.73 -0.64 -2.34
CA ASN A 107 -14.61 -0.03 -3.33
C ASN A 107 -13.82 0.77 -4.39
N ILE A 108 -14.53 1.34 -5.37
CA ILE A 108 -13.94 2.15 -6.46
C ILE A 108 -13.20 3.37 -5.93
N LEU A 109 -13.75 4.10 -4.95
CA LEU A 109 -13.12 5.31 -4.43
C LEU A 109 -11.80 4.98 -3.73
N ASP A 110 -11.78 3.92 -2.92
CA ASP A 110 -10.58 3.41 -2.27
C ASP A 110 -9.50 3.00 -3.30
N SER A 111 -9.89 2.32 -4.39
CA SER A 111 -8.93 2.01 -5.47
C SER A 111 -8.34 3.24 -6.14
N LEU A 112 -9.11 4.32 -6.27
CA LEU A 112 -8.64 5.60 -6.81
C LEU A 112 -7.73 6.31 -5.82
N ASP A 113 -8.08 6.35 -4.54
CA ASP A 113 -7.23 6.95 -3.51
C ASP A 113 -5.86 6.24 -3.46
N LYS A 114 -5.82 4.92 -3.64
CA LYS A 114 -4.56 4.17 -3.78
C LYS A 114 -3.74 4.58 -5.01
N LEU A 115 -4.39 4.81 -6.15
CA LEU A 115 -3.75 5.30 -7.37
C LEU A 115 -3.16 6.72 -7.20
N TYR A 116 -3.91 7.63 -6.57
CA TYR A 116 -3.51 9.03 -6.40
C TYR A 116 -2.54 9.25 -5.22
N TYR A 117 -2.19 8.20 -4.46
CA TYR A 117 -1.33 8.35 -3.30
C TYR A 117 -0.01 9.05 -3.63
N GLY A 118 0.32 10.10 -2.86
CA GLY A 118 1.53 10.90 -3.06
C GLY A 118 1.55 11.76 -4.32
N ARG A 119 0.41 11.89 -5.04
CA ARG A 119 0.29 12.65 -6.29
C ARG A 119 -0.83 13.69 -6.21
N ASP A 120 -0.71 14.76 -6.99
CA ASP A 120 -1.81 15.71 -7.19
C ASP A 120 -2.87 15.08 -8.11
N ARG A 121 -4.15 15.16 -7.72
CA ARG A 121 -5.27 14.54 -8.48
C ARG A 121 -5.40 15.06 -9.91
N ASN A 122 -4.88 16.24 -10.21
CA ASN A 122 -4.91 16.85 -11.54
C ASN A 122 -3.77 16.38 -12.46
N THR A 123 -2.87 15.53 -11.96
CA THR A 123 -1.70 15.01 -12.71
C THR A 123 -1.96 13.70 -13.42
N ILE A 124 -3.07 13.01 -13.11
CA ILE A 124 -3.45 11.73 -13.72
C ILE A 124 -4.82 11.86 -14.38
N THR A 125 -4.94 11.34 -15.59
CA THR A 125 -6.23 11.12 -16.26
C THR A 125 -6.59 9.64 -16.16
N VAL A 126 -7.75 9.34 -15.56
CA VAL A 126 -8.30 7.98 -15.48
C VAL A 126 -9.29 7.76 -16.61
N PHE A 127 -9.08 6.71 -17.39
CA PHE A 127 -9.94 6.34 -18.53
C PHE A 127 -11.00 5.32 -18.15
N SER A 128 -10.64 4.36 -17.29
CA SER A 128 -11.56 3.30 -16.87
C SER A 128 -11.20 2.78 -15.49
N VAL A 129 -12.24 2.37 -14.75
CA VAL A 129 -12.13 1.60 -13.51
C VAL A 129 -13.09 0.43 -13.62
N VAL A 130 -12.56 -0.79 -13.57
CA VAL A 130 -13.33 -2.01 -13.76
C VAL A 130 -13.19 -2.88 -12.51
N LEU A 131 -14.33 -3.29 -11.94
CA LEU A 131 -14.37 -4.34 -10.91
C LEU A 131 -14.15 -5.69 -11.61
N ASN A 132 -13.09 -6.39 -11.21
CA ASN A 132 -12.78 -7.71 -11.74
C ASN A 132 -13.72 -8.75 -11.11
N PRO A 133 -14.33 -9.64 -11.92
CA PRO A 133 -15.22 -10.67 -11.41
C PRO A 133 -14.46 -11.61 -10.45
N VAL A 134 -15.13 -11.97 -9.36
CA VAL A 134 -14.63 -13.00 -8.43
C VAL A 134 -14.83 -14.35 -9.11
N SER A 135 -13.75 -15.12 -9.28
CA SER A 135 -13.83 -16.53 -9.73
C SER A 135 -14.13 -17.46 -8.57
#